data_AF-A0A835XBT0-F1
#
_entry.id   AF-A0A835XBT0-F1
#
_cell.length_a   1.000
_cell.length_b   1.000
_cell.length_c   1.000
_cell.angle_alpha   90.00
_cell.angle_beta   90.00
_cell.angle_gamma   90.00
#
_symmetry.space_group_name_H-M   'P 1'
#
loop_
_entity.id
_entity.type
_entity.pdbx_description
1 polymer ?
#
loop_
_entity_poly.entity_id
_entity_poly.type
_entity_poly.pdbx_seq_one_letter_code
_entity_poly.pdbx_strand_id
1 'polypeptide(L)'
;MSDEFTQIATKEINEELIGIEGILNSCKNDEDIINNSTDIEKHLHKIKGLAPMMGQESVGEIAALNDTLMKKIIAGQIIEGIFETSNESNHLMKNLMNGSTTNISELKEKLKTRYSEFFE
;
A
#
# COMPACT_ATOMS: atom_id res chain seq x y z
N MET A 1 20.41 -13.71 -2.20
CA MET A 1 19.71 -12.97 -3.28
C MET A 1 20.78 -12.31 -4.15
N SER A 2 20.63 -12.27 -5.48
CA SER A 2 21.60 -11.58 -6.33
C SER A 2 21.35 -10.07 -6.33
N ASP A 3 22.40 -9.28 -6.47
CA ASP A 3 22.31 -7.82 -6.54
C ASP A 3 21.44 -7.35 -7.73
N GLU A 4 21.46 -8.11 -8.83
CA GLU A 4 20.63 -7.87 -10.02
C GLU A 4 19.12 -8.03 -9.72
N PHE A 5 18.73 -9.09 -8.99
CA PHE A 5 17.34 -9.27 -8.59
C PHE A 5 16.86 -8.10 -7.73
N THR A 6 17.66 -7.71 -6.73
CA THR A 6 17.32 -6.60 -5.85
C THR A 6 17.16 -5.29 -6.63
N GLN A 7 18.02 -5.01 -7.61
CA GLN A 7 17.89 -3.82 -8.45
C GLN A 7 16.60 -3.84 -9.29
N ILE A 8 16.29 -4.96 -9.93
CA ILE A 8 15.07 -5.11 -10.75
C ILE A 8 13.83 -4.96 -9.87
N ALA A 9 13.78 -5.67 -8.74
CA ALA A 9 12.63 -5.62 -7.84
C ALA A 9 12.49 -4.24 -7.16
N THR A 10 13.60 -3.53 -6.88
CA THR A 10 13.56 -2.12 -6.41
C THR A 10 12.88 -1.25 -7.44
N LYS A 11 13.27 -1.38 -8.71
CA LYS A 11 12.71 -0.58 -9.79
C LYS A 11 11.22 -0.88 -9.94
N GLU A 12 10.84 -2.16 -9.95
CA GLU A 12 9.45 -2.58 -10.07
C GLU A 12 8.59 -2.04 -8.93
N ILE A 13 9.00 -2.19 -7.67
CA ILE A 13 8.26 -1.62 -6.52
C ILE A 13 8.06 -0.11 -6.67
N ASN A 14 9.08 0.63 -7.12
CA ASN A 14 8.95 2.06 -7.33
C ASN A 14 7.99 2.41 -8.48
N GLU A 15 7.99 1.64 -9.56
CA GLU A 15 7.03 1.79 -10.66
C GLU A 15 5.59 1.51 -10.19
N GLU A 16 5.39 0.49 -9.36
CA GLU A 16 4.08 0.18 -8.78
C GLU A 16 3.60 1.29 -7.81
N LEU A 17 4.48 1.86 -6.99
CA LEU A 17 4.17 3.00 -6.11
C LEU A 17 3.83 4.28 -6.88
N ILE A 18 4.49 4.52 -8.02
CA ILE A 18 4.16 5.62 -8.95
C ILE A 18 2.78 5.37 -9.58
N GLY A 19 2.46 4.11 -9.93
CA GLY A 19 1.14 3.74 -10.44
C GLY A 19 0.03 4.04 -9.43
N ILE A 20 0.20 3.62 -8.18
CA ILE A 20 -0.72 3.94 -7.09
C ILE A 20 -0.87 5.46 -6.94
N GLU A 21 0.25 6.20 -6.88
CA GLU A 21 0.22 7.67 -6.75
C GLU A 21 -0.55 8.35 -7.89
N GLY A 22 -0.40 7.88 -9.13
CA GLY A 22 -1.15 8.39 -10.28
C GLY A 22 -2.66 8.22 -10.11
N ILE A 23 -3.10 7.06 -9.64
CA ILE A 23 -4.52 6.80 -9.33
C ILE A 23 -4.99 7.69 -8.18
N LEU A 24 -4.24 7.75 -7.08
CA LEU A 24 -4.59 8.53 -5.89
C LEU A 24 -4.71 10.03 -6.18
N ASN A 25 -3.84 10.57 -7.03
CA ASN A 25 -3.90 11.98 -7.45
C ASN A 25 -5.16 12.32 -8.27
N SER A 26 -5.80 11.32 -8.88
CA SER A 26 -7.09 11.50 -9.58
C SER A 26 -8.31 11.36 -8.66
N CYS A 27 -8.11 10.77 -7.47
CA CYS A 27 -9.16 10.57 -6.46
C CYS A 27 -9.32 11.81 -5.58
N LYS A 28 -10.54 12.09 -5.13
CA LYS A 28 -10.89 13.22 -4.25
C LYS A 28 -11.51 12.78 -2.93
N ASN A 29 -12.03 11.55 -2.88
CA ASN A 29 -12.75 11.02 -1.73
C ASN A 29 -12.71 9.48 -1.70
N ASP A 30 -13.38 8.89 -0.71
CA ASP A 30 -13.45 7.43 -0.54
C ASP A 30 -14.16 6.73 -1.70
N GLU A 31 -15.16 7.35 -2.31
CA GLU A 31 -15.90 6.78 -3.46
C GLU A 31 -14.98 6.58 -4.67
N ASP A 32 -14.09 7.54 -4.94
CA ASP A 32 -13.09 7.41 -6.01
C ASP A 32 -12.12 6.25 -5.74
N ILE A 33 -11.73 6.03 -4.48
CA ILE A 33 -10.91 4.87 -4.11
C ILE A 33 -11.67 3.57 -4.31
N ILE A 34 -12.94 3.53 -3.91
CA ILE A 34 -13.78 2.34 -4.10
C ILE A 34 -13.88 1.99 -5.59
N ASN A 35 -14.09 2.99 -6.45
CA ASN A 35 -14.17 2.82 -7.90
C ASN A 35 -12.85 2.34 -8.53
N ASN A 36 -11.70 2.68 -7.93
CA ASN A 36 -10.37 2.29 -8.41
C ASN A 36 -9.74 1.11 -7.62
N SER A 37 -10.47 0.52 -6.67
CA SER A 37 -9.95 -0.45 -5.70
C SER A 37 -9.29 -1.67 -6.35
N THR A 38 -9.80 -2.13 -7.49
CA THR A 38 -9.23 -3.27 -8.23
C THR A 38 -7.85 -2.96 -8.81
N ASP A 39 -7.61 -1.75 -9.29
CA ASP A 39 -6.30 -1.38 -9.86
C ASP A 39 -5.30 -1.05 -8.76
N ILE A 40 -5.75 -0.41 -7.68
CA ILE A 40 -4.93 -0.18 -6.48
C ILE A 40 -4.51 -1.52 -5.85
N GLU A 41 -5.41 -2.50 -5.72
CA GLU A 41 -5.09 -3.83 -5.19
C GLU A 41 -4.00 -4.53 -5.99
N LYS A 42 -4.04 -4.49 -7.32
CA LYS A 42 -3.02 -5.14 -8.16
C LYS A 42 -1.61 -4.62 -7.88
N HIS A 43 -1.47 -3.30 -7.75
CA HIS A 43 -0.19 -2.68 -7.40
C HIS A 43 0.28 -3.13 -6.01
N LEU A 44 -0.60 -3.04 -5.01
CA LEU A 44 -0.30 -3.44 -3.64
C LEU A 44 0.05 -4.93 -3.53
N HIS A 45 -0.61 -5.79 -4.30
CA HIS A 45 -0.37 -7.23 -4.31
C HIS A 45 1.06 -7.58 -4.75
N LYS A 46 1.56 -6.88 -5.78
CA LYS A 46 2.94 -7.04 -6.25
C LYS A 46 3.94 -6.51 -5.23
N ILE A 47 3.71 -5.31 -4.68
CA ILE A 47 4.59 -4.72 -3.67
C ILE A 47 4.67 -5.64 -2.44
N LYS A 48 3.53 -6.15 -1.96
CA LYS A 48 3.44 -7.12 -0.85
C LYS A 48 4.32 -8.35 -1.09
N GLY A 49 4.37 -8.86 -2.32
CA GLY A 49 5.19 -10.02 -2.67
C GLY A 49 6.69 -9.68 -2.79
N LEU A 50 7.02 -8.58 -3.47
CA LEU A 50 8.39 -8.22 -3.81
C LEU A 50 9.16 -7.58 -2.66
N ALA A 51 8.53 -6.73 -1.86
CA ALA A 51 9.22 -5.95 -0.84
C ALA A 51 9.92 -6.81 0.23
N PRO A 52 9.27 -7.85 0.83
CA PRO A 52 9.93 -8.73 1.78
C PRO A 52 11.11 -9.50 1.18
N MET A 53 11.00 -9.91 -0.09
CA MET A 53 12.09 -10.60 -0.79
C MET A 53 13.37 -9.76 -0.77
N MET A 54 13.27 -8.44 -0.80
CA MET A 54 14.40 -7.52 -0.80
C MET A 54 14.80 -6.99 0.59
N GLY A 55 14.25 -7.56 1.66
CA GLY A 55 14.47 -7.08 3.03
C GLY A 55 13.71 -5.80 3.39
N GLN A 56 12.75 -5.37 2.55
CA GLN A 56 11.86 -4.23 2.80
C GLN A 56 10.57 -4.69 3.50
N GLU A 57 10.72 -5.39 4.63
CA GLU A 57 9.60 -6.01 5.37
C GLU A 57 8.49 -5.01 5.71
N SER A 58 8.87 -3.81 6.15
CA SER A 58 7.88 -2.80 6.54
C SER A 58 7.05 -2.28 5.36
N VAL A 59 7.63 -2.18 4.17
CA VAL A 59 6.89 -1.83 2.95
C VAL A 59 5.92 -2.96 2.60
N GLY A 60 6.40 -4.21 2.67
CA GLY A 60 5.57 -5.39 2.42
C GLY A 60 4.37 -5.48 3.36
N GLU A 61 4.56 -5.22 4.66
CA GLU A 61 3.49 -5.22 5.66
C GLU A 61 2.45 -4.11 5.41
N ILE A 62 2.89 -2.88 5.12
CA ILE A 62 1.95 -1.77 4.82
C ILE A 62 1.16 -2.08 3.55
N ALA A 63 1.83 -2.62 2.53
CA ALA A 63 1.18 -3.06 1.29
C ALA A 63 0.17 -4.18 1.57
N ALA A 64 0.47 -5.14 2.44
CA ALA A 64 -0.43 -6.23 2.82
C ALA A 64 -1.71 -5.73 3.52
N LEU A 65 -1.57 -4.76 4.42
CA LEU A 65 -2.72 -4.16 5.11
C LEU A 65 -3.64 -3.45 4.11
N ASN A 66 -3.07 -2.62 3.23
CA ASN A 66 -3.85 -1.91 2.22
C ASN A 66 -4.45 -2.86 1.18
N ASP A 67 -3.72 -3.90 0.75
CA ASP A 67 -4.20 -4.97 -0.15
C ASP A 67 -5.44 -5.66 0.43
N THR A 68 -5.43 -5.91 1.75
CA THR A 68 -6.57 -6.49 2.45
C THR A 68 -7.77 -5.54 2.45
N LEU A 69 -7.57 -4.24 2.74
CA LEU A 69 -8.65 -3.25 2.71
C LEU A 69 -9.26 -3.13 1.30
N MET A 70 -8.42 -3.07 0.25
CA MET A 70 -8.92 -3.03 -1.13
C MET A 70 -9.71 -4.29 -1.48
N LYS A 71 -9.29 -5.48 -1.03
CA LYS A 71 -10.07 -6.73 -1.22
C LYS A 71 -11.42 -6.70 -0.55
N LYS A 72 -11.52 -6.14 0.66
CA LYS A 72 -12.81 -5.99 1.36
C LYS A 72 -13.73 -5.04 0.59
N ILE A 73 -13.18 -3.95 0.07
CA ILE A 73 -13.92 -3.01 -0.80
C ILE A 73 -14.40 -3.70 -2.08
N ILE A 74 -13.54 -4.46 -2.76
CA ILE A 74 -13.90 -5.24 -3.95
C ILE A 74 -15.01 -6.26 -3.61
N ALA A 75 -15.02 -6.80 -2.40
CA ALA A 75 -16.07 -7.69 -1.89
C ALA A 75 -17.36 -6.95 -1.47
N GLY A 76 -17.44 -5.63 -1.68
CA GLY A 76 -18.63 -4.80 -1.43
C GLY A 76 -18.68 -4.15 -0.05
N GLN A 77 -17.61 -4.21 0.75
CA GLN A 77 -17.54 -3.47 2.02
C GLN A 77 -17.31 -1.98 1.76
N ILE A 78 -17.98 -1.13 2.52
CA ILE A 78 -17.74 0.31 2.51
C ILE A 78 -16.79 0.64 3.65
N ILE A 79 -15.66 1.27 3.34
CA ILE A 79 -14.63 1.60 4.31
C ILE A 79 -14.43 3.12 4.32
N GLU A 80 -14.77 3.76 5.44
CA GLU A 80 -14.64 5.22 5.59
C GLU A 80 -13.18 5.67 5.84
N GLY A 81 -12.82 6.81 5.25
CA GLY A 81 -11.50 7.41 5.34
C GLY A 81 -10.41 6.62 4.62
N ILE A 82 -10.79 5.70 3.71
CA ILE A 82 -9.83 4.92 2.92
C ILE A 82 -9.00 5.82 2.01
N PHE A 83 -9.53 6.96 1.56
CA PHE A 83 -8.80 7.94 0.75
C PHE A 83 -7.60 8.54 1.46
N GLU A 84 -7.79 9.04 2.68
CA GLU A 84 -6.70 9.58 3.50
C GLU A 84 -5.67 8.48 3.81
N THR A 85 -6.16 7.32 4.27
CA THR A 85 -5.32 6.17 4.62
C THR A 85 -4.47 5.68 3.43
N SER A 86 -5.05 5.61 2.23
CA SER A 86 -4.34 5.15 1.02
C SER A 86 -3.24 6.13 0.62
N ASN A 87 -3.50 7.44 0.73
CA ASN A 87 -2.49 8.49 0.48
C ASN A 87 -1.35 8.42 1.49
N GLU A 88 -1.66 8.36 2.79
CA GLU A 88 -0.65 8.24 3.84
C GLU A 88 0.20 6.97 3.66
N SER A 89 -0.44 5.84 3.36
CA SER A 89 0.25 4.57 3.15
C SER A 89 1.18 4.60 1.94
N ASN A 90 0.72 5.11 0.80
CA ASN A 90 1.55 5.22 -0.40
C ASN A 90 2.74 6.17 -0.17
N HIS A 91 2.49 7.32 0.44
CA HIS A 91 3.54 8.29 0.78
C HIS A 91 4.58 7.68 1.73
N LEU A 92 4.14 6.97 2.77
CA LEU A 92 5.06 6.32 3.70
C LEU A 92 5.89 5.23 2.99
N MET A 93 5.26 4.34 2.21
CA MET A 93 5.98 3.29 1.47
C MET A 93 7.05 3.89 0.54
N LYS A 94 6.75 4.99 -0.17
CA LYS A 94 7.75 5.71 -0.98
C LYS A 94 8.91 6.23 -0.13
N ASN A 95 8.64 6.80 1.04
CA ASN A 95 9.70 7.29 1.93
C ASN A 95 10.56 6.14 2.46
N LEU A 96 9.98 4.99 2.78
CA LEU A 96 10.71 3.79 3.19
C LEU A 96 11.63 3.27 2.09
N MET A 97 11.13 3.22 0.85
CA MET A 97 11.94 2.83 -0.31
C MET A 97 13.11 3.79 -0.57
N ASN A 98 13.00 5.05 -0.13
CA ASN A 98 14.07 6.04 -0.17
C ASN A 98 14.98 6.04 1.08
N GLY A 99 14.81 5.08 2.00
CA GLY A 99 15.66 4.91 3.18
C GLY A 99 15.21 5.65 4.45
N SER A 100 14.03 6.28 4.45
CA SER A 100 13.43 6.82 5.67
C SER A 100 12.89 5.70 6.55
N THR A 101 12.83 5.90 7.88
CA THR A 101 12.26 4.92 8.83
C THR A 101 11.23 5.53 9.78
N THR A 102 10.89 6.80 9.61
CA THR A 102 9.98 7.52 10.49
C THR A 102 8.53 7.06 10.27
N ASN A 103 7.71 7.04 11.34
CA ASN A 103 6.25 6.85 11.33
C ASN A 103 5.73 5.47 10.90
N ILE A 104 6.58 4.44 10.78
CA ILE A 104 6.16 3.07 10.44
C ILE A 104 5.17 2.51 11.46
N SER A 105 5.57 2.50 12.74
CA SER A 105 4.77 1.90 13.81
C SER A 105 3.45 2.66 14.01
N GLU A 106 3.48 3.98 13.89
CA GLU A 106 2.31 4.83 14.03
C GLU A 106 1.27 4.55 12.95
N LEU A 107 1.68 4.46 11.67
CA LEU A 107 0.73 4.14 10.59
C LEU A 107 0.18 2.71 10.73
N LYS A 108 1.03 1.72 11.05
CA LYS A 108 0.58 0.33 11.22
C LYS A 108 -0.44 0.21 12.35
N GLU A 109 -0.20 0.86 13.49
CA GLU A 109 -1.16 0.89 14.60
C GLU A 109 -2.44 1.64 14.23
N LYS A 110 -2.34 2.78 13.52
CA LYS A 110 -3.51 3.52 13.00
C LYS A 110 -4.37 2.63 12.11
N LEU A 111 -3.77 1.94 11.14
CA LEU A 111 -4.46 1.02 10.24
C LEU A 111 -5.19 -0.08 11.03
N LYS A 112 -4.46 -0.79 11.89
CA LYS A 112 -5.01 -1.91 12.67
C LYS A 112 -6.10 -1.47 13.64
N THR A 113 -5.98 -0.28 14.22
CA THR A 113 -6.99 0.25 15.14
C THR A 113 -8.23 0.70 14.39
N ARG A 114 -8.05 1.54 13.35
CA ARG A 114 -9.15 2.14 12.58
C ARG A 114 -9.96 1.11 11.80
N TYR A 115 -9.31 0.07 11.30
CA TYR A 115 -9.92 -0.94 10.44
C TYR A 115 -9.88 -2.34 11.05
N SER A 116 -9.85 -2.42 12.39
CA SER A 116 -9.75 -3.69 13.13
C SER A 116 -10.75 -4.74 12.66
N GLU A 117 -12.01 -4.34 12.42
CA GLU A 117 -13.09 -5.21 11.93
C GLU A 117 -12.83 -5.86 10.56
N PHE A 118 -11.88 -5.33 9.77
CA PHE A 118 -11.56 -5.82 8.43
C PHE A 118 -10.34 -6.76 8.40
N PHE A 119 -9.61 -6.90 9.52
CA PHE A 119 -8.40 -7.72 9.61
C PHE A 119 -8.60 -9.05 10.37
N GLU A 120 -9.85 -9.36 10.75
CA GLU A 120 -10.24 -10.66 11.32
C GLU A 120 -10.31 -11.80 10.28
#